data_AF-A0A5E4YHI3-F1
#
_entry.id   AF-A0A5E4YHI3-F1
#
_cell.length_a   1.000
_cell.length_b   1.000
_cell.length_c   1.000
_cell.angle_alpha   90.00
_cell.angle_beta   90.00
_cell.angle_gamma   90.00
#
_symmetry.space_group_name_H-M   'P 1'
#
loop_
_entity.id
_entity.type
_entity.pdbx_description
1 polymer ?
#
loop_
_entity_poly.entity_id
_entity_poly.type
_entity_poly.pdbx_seq_one_letter_code
_entity_poly.pdbx_strand_id
1 'polypeptide(L)'
;MVQEFASEDASKFHDSEISSIEIMKSESEMRVGLLMPSGIHAYLAIKKIRFVRITDFVMQNVISEIRISKYENFSEEELKRLVNWSNSFSDVEIELTPDSMRKFMEDISNGRLQVLAIEPSRGAEAVIIAEKIFVSWGE
;
A
#
# COMPACT_ATOMS: atom_id res chain seq x y z
N MET A 1 -17.55 7.50 -7.14
CA MET A 1 -18.04 7.10 -5.79
C MET A 1 -16.84 6.69 -4.94
N VAL A 2 -16.70 7.17 -3.70
CA VAL A 2 -15.61 6.79 -2.78
C VAL A 2 -16.14 5.71 -1.85
N GLN A 3 -15.45 4.57 -1.79
CA GLN A 3 -15.79 3.47 -0.89
C GLN A 3 -14.54 3.01 -0.15
N GLU A 4 -14.71 2.38 1.02
CA GLU A 4 -13.60 1.67 1.64
C GLU A 4 -13.15 0.55 0.69
N PHE A 5 -11.84 0.35 0.57
CA PHE A 5 -11.32 -0.70 -0.31
C PHE A 5 -11.92 -2.05 0.10
N ALA A 6 -12.42 -2.83 -0.85
CA ALA A 6 -12.96 -4.17 -0.60
C ALA A 6 -12.05 -5.26 -1.22
N SER A 7 -12.14 -6.50 -0.74
CA SER A 7 -11.26 -7.58 -1.22
C SER A 7 -11.43 -7.86 -2.71
N GLU A 8 -12.65 -7.73 -3.23
CA GLU A 8 -12.96 -7.87 -4.65
C GLU A 8 -12.36 -6.77 -5.54
N ASP A 9 -11.90 -5.66 -4.96
CA ASP A 9 -11.25 -4.59 -5.72
C ASP A 9 -9.80 -4.95 -6.04
N ALA A 10 -9.12 -5.75 -5.20
CA ALA A 10 -7.72 -6.13 -5.38
C ALA A 10 -7.46 -6.79 -6.73
N SER A 11 -8.28 -7.79 -7.11
CA SER A 11 -8.13 -8.52 -8.36
C SER A 11 -8.42 -7.67 -9.60
N LYS A 12 -9.16 -6.57 -9.45
CA LYS A 12 -9.45 -5.65 -10.57
C LYS A 12 -8.20 -4.90 -11.00
N PHE A 13 -7.23 -4.69 -10.09
CA PHE A 13 -6.04 -3.88 -10.35
C PHE A 13 -4.90 -4.64 -11.04
N HIS A 14 -5.06 -5.93 -11.32
CA HIS A 14 -4.10 -6.66 -12.16
C HIS A 14 -3.95 -5.97 -13.52
N ASP A 15 -2.71 -5.82 -14.00
CA ASP A 15 -2.34 -5.10 -15.22
C ASP A 15 -2.67 -3.59 -15.24
N SER A 16 -3.14 -3.02 -14.13
CA SER A 16 -3.28 -1.56 -14.03
C SER A 16 -1.92 -0.88 -13.86
N GLU A 17 -1.80 0.36 -14.34
CA GLU A 17 -0.59 1.16 -14.21
C GLU A 17 -0.71 2.19 -13.10
N ILE A 18 0.30 2.29 -12.22
CA ILE A 18 0.42 3.43 -11.32
C ILE A 18 0.78 4.67 -12.13
N SER A 19 -0.21 5.54 -12.32
CA SER A 19 -0.13 6.75 -13.13
C SER A 19 0.28 7.99 -12.34
N SER A 20 0.04 8.00 -11.02
CA SER A 20 0.41 9.13 -10.17
C SER A 20 0.56 8.74 -8.70
N ILE A 21 1.42 9.48 -8.00
CA ILE A 21 1.59 9.43 -6.55
C ILE A 21 1.57 10.86 -6.03
N GLU A 22 0.66 11.14 -5.11
CA GLU A 22 0.52 12.44 -4.45
C GLU A 22 0.66 12.26 -2.94
N ILE A 23 1.55 13.03 -2.30
CA ILE A 23 1.80 12.94 -0.85
C ILE A 23 1.38 14.25 -0.18
N MET A 24 0.35 14.18 0.68
CA MET A 24 -0.13 15.29 1.48
C MET A 24 0.50 15.19 2.88
N LYS A 25 1.76 15.65 2.99
CA LYS A 25 2.60 15.45 4.19
C LYS A 25 1.98 15.99 5.48
N SER A 26 1.32 17.15 5.43
CA SER A 26 0.67 17.77 6.60
C SER A 26 -0.46 16.93 7.18
N GLU A 27 -1.05 16.04 6.38
CA GLU A 27 -2.21 15.24 6.76
C GLU A 27 -1.84 13.77 7.05
N SER A 28 -0.59 13.39 6.75
CA SER A 28 -0.12 12.00 6.72
C SER A 28 -0.97 11.14 5.78
N GLU A 29 -1.15 11.63 4.55
CA GLU A 29 -2.01 11.01 3.55
C GLU A 29 -1.31 10.90 2.19
N MET A 30 -1.77 9.94 1.39
CA MET A 30 -1.28 9.70 0.04
C MET A 30 -2.47 9.37 -0.87
N ARG A 31 -2.35 9.77 -2.13
CA ARG A 31 -3.21 9.27 -3.21
C ARG A 31 -2.35 8.56 -4.24
N VAL A 32 -2.74 7.35 -4.60
CA VAL A 32 -2.14 6.58 -5.69
C VAL A 32 -3.16 6.51 -6.82
N GLY A 33 -2.86 7.11 -7.97
CA GLY A 33 -3.69 7.01 -9.16
C GLY A 33 -3.33 5.79 -9.98
N LEU A 34 -4.34 5.06 -10.40
CA LEU A 34 -4.24 3.84 -11.19
C LEU A 34 -4.95 4.05 -12.54
N LEU A 35 -4.33 3.64 -13.62
CA LEU A 35 -4.93 3.57 -14.95
C LEU A 35 -5.21 2.11 -15.28
N MET A 36 -6.48 1.76 -15.43
CA MET A 36 -6.91 0.41 -15.75
C MET A 36 -6.65 0.10 -17.24
N PRO A 37 -6.50 -1.18 -17.64
CA PRO A 37 -6.40 -1.55 -19.06
C PRO A 37 -7.58 -1.08 -19.92
N SER A 38 -8.75 -0.86 -19.31
CA SER A 38 -9.93 -0.29 -19.96
C SER A 38 -9.84 1.22 -20.24
N GLY A 39 -8.82 1.91 -19.74
CA GLY A 39 -8.66 3.36 -19.77
C GLY A 39 -9.35 4.10 -18.62
N ILE A 40 -10.08 3.39 -17.75
CA ILE A 40 -10.72 3.97 -16.56
C ILE A 40 -9.66 4.33 -15.54
N HIS A 41 -9.82 5.46 -14.86
CA HIS A 41 -8.97 5.81 -13.72
C HIS A 41 -9.56 5.28 -12.41
N ALA A 42 -8.69 4.80 -11.52
CA ALA A 42 -9.02 4.53 -10.13
C ALA A 42 -8.03 5.26 -9.23
N TYR A 43 -8.41 5.48 -7.97
CA TYR A 43 -7.58 6.15 -6.99
C TYR A 43 -7.66 5.43 -5.66
N LEU A 44 -6.50 5.08 -5.12
CA LEU A 44 -6.35 4.66 -3.74
C LEU A 44 -6.08 5.90 -2.90
N ALA A 45 -6.95 6.19 -1.93
CA ALA A 45 -6.73 7.23 -0.93
C ALA A 45 -6.32 6.56 0.38
N ILE A 46 -5.09 6.82 0.81
CA ILE A 46 -4.51 6.24 2.02
C ILE A 46 -4.38 7.33 3.09
N LYS A 47 -4.90 7.07 4.28
CA LYS A 47 -5.07 8.06 5.34
C LYS A 47 -4.38 7.60 6.63
N LYS A 48 -3.79 8.56 7.36
CA LYS A 48 -3.06 8.31 8.62
C LYS A 48 -1.93 7.31 8.45
N ILE A 49 -1.06 7.59 7.47
CA ILE A 49 0.12 6.79 7.15
C ILE A 49 1.11 6.81 8.32
N ARG A 50 1.60 5.63 8.69
CA ARG A 50 2.70 5.42 9.64
C ARG A 50 4.02 5.26 8.89
N PHE A 51 4.05 4.37 7.91
CA PHE A 51 5.20 4.15 7.03
C PHE A 51 4.75 4.04 5.59
N VAL A 52 5.60 4.51 4.69
CA VAL A 52 5.42 4.32 3.26
C VAL A 52 6.78 4.24 2.62
N ARG A 53 6.95 3.22 1.79
CA ARG A 53 8.07 3.10 0.88
C ARG A 53 7.55 2.72 -0.50
N ILE A 54 8.08 3.41 -1.50
CA ILE A 54 7.85 3.14 -2.92
C ILE A 54 9.22 3.17 -3.58
N THR A 55 9.56 2.14 -4.33
CA THR A 55 10.80 2.06 -5.10
C THR A 55 10.49 1.98 -6.60
N ASP A 56 11.48 2.25 -7.45
CA ASP A 56 11.43 1.98 -8.89
C ASP A 56 10.22 2.55 -9.64
N PHE A 57 9.74 3.73 -9.21
CA PHE A 57 8.73 4.49 -9.94
C PHE A 57 9.31 5.05 -11.25
N VAL A 58 8.96 4.40 -12.35
CA VAL A 58 9.46 4.68 -13.69
C VAL A 58 8.32 5.03 -14.64
N MET A 59 8.58 5.13 -15.95
CA MET A 59 7.54 5.44 -16.94
C MET A 59 6.47 4.35 -17.08
N GLN A 60 6.76 3.10 -16.70
CA GLN A 60 5.84 1.96 -16.78
C GLN A 60 5.82 1.23 -15.44
N ASN A 61 4.75 1.44 -14.66
CA ASN A 61 4.56 0.86 -13.32
C ASN A 61 3.34 -0.07 -13.33
N VAL A 62 3.50 -1.26 -13.89
CA VAL A 62 2.41 -2.24 -14.06
C VAL A 62 2.29 -3.08 -12.79
N ILE A 63 1.08 -3.13 -12.24
CA ILE A 63 0.75 -3.89 -11.04
C ILE A 63 0.54 -5.36 -11.39
N SER A 64 1.24 -6.24 -10.67
CA SER A 64 0.93 -7.67 -10.64
C SER A 64 -0.18 -7.93 -9.65
N GLU A 65 -0.04 -7.42 -8.42
CA GLU A 65 -0.98 -7.71 -7.34
C GLU A 65 -1.08 -6.56 -6.34
N ILE A 66 -2.27 -6.41 -5.75
CA ILE A 66 -2.50 -5.56 -4.58
C ILE A 66 -2.99 -6.44 -3.44
N ARG A 67 -2.29 -6.39 -2.32
CA ARG A 67 -2.55 -7.22 -1.13
C ARG A 67 -2.81 -6.34 0.08
N ILE A 68 -3.88 -6.61 0.83
CA ILE A 68 -4.23 -5.81 2.02
C ILE A 68 -4.47 -6.72 3.22
N SER A 69 -3.79 -6.45 4.34
CA SER A 69 -3.83 -7.30 5.55
C SER A 69 -5.22 -7.45 6.18
N LYS A 70 -6.16 -6.56 5.84
CA LYS A 70 -7.56 -6.66 6.26
C LYS A 70 -8.31 -7.80 5.55
N TYR A 71 -7.88 -8.17 4.34
CA TYR A 71 -8.59 -9.09 3.44
C TYR A 71 -7.80 -10.33 3.08
N GLU A 72 -6.49 -10.30 3.29
CA GLU A 72 -5.60 -11.40 2.99
C GLU A 72 -4.85 -11.86 4.24
N ASN A 73 -4.60 -13.16 4.31
CA ASN A 73 -3.84 -13.77 5.38
C ASN A 73 -2.35 -13.70 5.07
N PHE A 74 -1.71 -12.64 5.55
CA PHE A 74 -0.26 -12.58 5.63
C PHE A 74 0.24 -13.44 6.79
N SER A 75 1.40 -14.08 6.63
CA SER A 75 2.08 -14.66 7.79
C SER A 75 2.64 -13.56 8.70
N GLU A 76 2.83 -13.86 9.99
CA GLU A 76 3.42 -12.90 10.92
C GLU A 76 4.84 -12.49 10.48
N GLU A 77 5.63 -13.44 9.97
CA GLU A 77 6.98 -13.16 9.45
C GLU A 77 6.94 -12.23 8.25
N GLU A 78 5.97 -12.42 7.35
CA GLU A 78 5.78 -11.57 6.19
C GLU A 78 5.36 -10.15 6.59
N LEU A 79 4.43 -9.99 7.54
CA LEU A 79 4.04 -8.68 8.05
C LEU A 79 5.22 -7.94 8.68
N LYS A 80 6.04 -8.62 9.50
CA LYS A 80 7.25 -8.03 10.09
C LYS A 80 8.22 -7.55 9.01
N ARG A 81 8.44 -8.37 7.98
CA ARG A 81 9.29 -8.02 6.84
C ARG A 81 8.76 -6.78 6.12
N LEU A 82 7.47 -6.74 5.80
CA LEU A 82 6.83 -5.61 5.11
C LEU A 82 6.89 -4.31 5.94
N VAL A 83 6.62 -4.40 7.24
CA VAL A 83 6.72 -3.26 8.16
C VAL A 83 8.15 -2.71 8.19
N ASN A 84 9.15 -3.54 8.43
CA ASN A 84 10.56 -3.12 8.43
C ASN A 84 10.99 -2.55 7.07
N TRP A 85 10.62 -3.22 5.97
CA TRP A 85 10.95 -2.77 4.63
C TRP A 85 10.37 -1.38 4.34
N SER A 86 9.11 -1.14 4.73
CA SER A 86 8.43 0.16 4.58
C SER A 86 9.03 1.29 5.44
N ASN A 87 9.73 0.94 6.51
CA ASN A 87 10.44 1.87 7.40
C ASN A 87 11.93 2.05 7.02
N SER A 88 12.42 1.27 6.05
CA SER A 88 13.82 1.28 5.62
C SER A 88 14.06 2.23 4.45
N PHE A 89 15.32 2.57 4.20
CA PHE A 89 15.75 3.37 3.05
C PHE A 89 16.44 2.50 1.99
N SER A 90 16.85 3.09 0.86
CA SER A 90 17.53 2.36 -0.23
C SER A 90 18.82 1.70 0.23
N ASP A 91 19.57 2.38 1.10
CA ASP A 91 20.95 2.00 1.44
C ASP A 91 21.06 1.43 2.87
N VAL A 92 19.95 1.43 3.62
CA VAL A 92 19.93 1.06 5.03
C VAL A 92 18.63 0.35 5.36
N GLU A 93 18.75 -0.89 5.82
CA GLU A 93 17.68 -1.61 6.48
C GLU A 93 17.53 -1.11 7.92
N ILE A 94 16.33 -0.67 8.27
CA ILE A 94 15.98 -0.20 9.60
C ILE A 94 14.98 -1.18 10.19
N GLU A 95 15.48 -1.99 11.11
CA GLU A 95 14.63 -2.85 11.93
C GLU A 95 14.01 -2.06 13.08
N LEU A 96 12.70 -2.20 13.25
CA LEU A 96 12.05 -1.75 14.47
C LEU A 96 12.55 -2.55 15.67
N THR A 97 12.61 -1.88 16.83
CA THR A 97 12.84 -2.59 18.10
C THR A 97 11.76 -3.66 18.34
N PRO A 98 12.05 -4.74 19.10
CA PRO A 98 11.06 -5.77 19.38
C PRO A 98 9.75 -5.24 19.98
N ASP A 99 9.82 -4.22 20.83
CA ASP A 99 8.64 -3.60 21.46
C ASP A 99 7.81 -2.80 20.45
N SER A 100 8.48 -2.01 19.60
CA SER A 100 7.80 -1.29 18.52
C SER A 100 7.14 -2.25 17.54
N MET A 101 7.85 -3.31 17.12
CA MET A 101 7.30 -4.31 16.21
C MET A 101 6.09 -5.02 16.82
N ARG A 102 6.17 -5.42 18.09
CA ARG A 102 5.03 -6.04 18.80
C ARG A 102 3.80 -5.14 18.79
N LYS A 103 3.96 -3.83 19.04
CA LYS A 103 2.87 -2.87 18.97
C LYS A 103 2.26 -2.77 17.56
N PHE A 104 3.09 -2.73 16.51
CA PHE A 104 2.59 -2.74 15.13
C PHE A 104 1.79 -4.00 14.82
N MET A 105 2.29 -5.17 15.23
CA MET A 105 1.58 -6.44 15.03
C MET A 105 0.24 -6.48 15.78
N GLU A 106 0.19 -5.95 17.01
CA GLU A 106 -1.06 -5.78 17.77
C GLU A 106 -2.03 -4.80 17.09
N ASP A 107 -1.53 -3.68 16.57
CA ASP A 107 -2.37 -2.70 15.87
C ASP A 107 -2.92 -3.26 14.55
N ILE A 108 -2.12 -4.06 13.81
CA ILE A 108 -2.55 -4.74 12.59
C ILE A 108 -3.58 -5.83 12.89
N SER A 109 -3.33 -6.69 13.88
CA SER A 109 -4.26 -7.79 14.23
C SER A 109 -5.61 -7.29 14.75
N ASN A 110 -5.62 -6.12 15.40
CA ASN A 110 -6.85 -5.46 15.85
C ASN A 110 -7.51 -4.58 14.76
N GLY A 111 -6.96 -4.54 13.55
CA GLY A 111 -7.48 -3.74 12.43
C GLY A 111 -7.34 -2.22 12.60
N ARG A 112 -6.53 -1.75 13.57
CA ARG A 112 -6.20 -0.33 13.73
C ARG A 112 -5.22 0.16 12.67
N LEU A 113 -4.35 -0.74 12.21
CA LEU A 113 -3.46 -0.54 11.07
C LEU A 113 -3.73 -1.59 10.00
N GLN A 114 -3.47 -1.21 8.75
CA GLN A 114 -3.55 -2.06 7.58
C GLN A 114 -2.20 -1.99 6.86
N VAL A 115 -1.76 -3.13 6.34
CA VAL A 115 -0.64 -3.23 5.41
C VAL A 115 -1.21 -3.30 4.01
N LEU A 116 -0.84 -2.35 3.15
CA LEU A 116 -1.08 -2.37 1.71
C LEU A 116 0.25 -2.67 1.02
N ALA A 117 0.34 -3.80 0.34
CA ALA A 117 1.46 -4.15 -0.51
C ALA A 117 1.02 -4.13 -1.98
N ILE A 118 1.81 -3.47 -2.82
CA ILE A 118 1.62 -3.43 -4.28
C ILE A 118 2.84 -4.09 -4.89
N GLU A 119 2.62 -5.27 -5.47
CA GLU A 119 3.65 -6.07 -6.11
C GLU A 119 3.69 -5.73 -7.61
N PRO A 120 4.84 -5.33 -8.16
CA PRO A 120 4.93 -4.95 -9.56
C PRO A 120 5.08 -6.18 -10.47
N SER A 121 4.39 -6.16 -11.60
CA SER A 121 4.84 -6.87 -12.81
C SER A 121 6.01 -6.13 -13.45
N ARG A 122 6.03 -4.79 -13.33
CA ARG A 122 7.11 -3.92 -13.78
C ARG A 122 7.09 -2.58 -13.05
N GLY A 123 8.26 -2.03 -12.74
CA GLY A 123 8.37 -0.70 -12.14
C GLY A 123 8.08 -0.74 -10.65
N ALA A 124 7.18 0.13 -10.18
CA ALA A 124 7.09 0.44 -8.76
C ALA A 124 6.57 -0.68 -7.85
N GLU A 125 7.37 -1.02 -6.85
CA GLU A 125 6.96 -1.78 -5.67
C GLU A 125 6.60 -0.81 -4.54
N ALA A 126 5.51 -1.05 -3.82
CA ALA A 126 5.09 -0.21 -2.72
C ALA A 126 4.59 -1.00 -1.52
N VAL A 127 4.93 -0.52 -0.32
CA VAL A 127 4.35 -0.98 0.94
C VAL A 127 3.98 0.24 1.77
N ILE A 128 2.73 0.26 2.22
CA ILE A 128 2.16 1.36 2.99
C ILE A 128 1.49 0.79 4.24
N ILE A 129 1.83 1.35 5.41
CA ILE A 129 1.22 1.03 6.69
C ILE A 129 0.34 2.22 7.11
N ALA A 130 -0.97 2.04 7.19
CA ALA A 130 -1.92 3.13 7.42
C ALA A 130 -3.18 2.67 8.16
N GLU A 131 -3.95 3.61 8.71
CA GLU A 131 -5.20 3.25 9.41
C GLU A 131 -6.35 2.96 8.44
N LYS A 132 -6.42 3.68 7.31
CA LYS A 132 -7.54 3.58 6.37
C LYS A 132 -7.10 3.66 4.91
N ILE A 133 -7.71 2.82 4.09
CA ILE A 133 -7.48 2.73 2.64
C ILE A 133 -8.85 2.76 1.96
N PHE A 134 -9.02 3.70 1.05
CA PHE A 134 -10.24 3.88 0.26
C PHE A 134 -9.93 3.74 -1.21
N VAL A 135 -10.91 3.28 -1.97
CA VAL A 135 -10.88 3.26 -3.43
C VAL A 135 -11.96 4.19 -3.98
N SER A 136 -11.64 4.86 -5.07
CA SER A 136 -12.62 5.59 -5.86
C SER A 136 -12.32 5.43 -7.33
N TRP A 137 -13.38 5.38 -8.14
CA TRP A 137 -13.30 5.29 -9.59
C TRP A 137 -13.55 6.66 -10.19
N GLY A 138 -12.68 7.07 -11.10
CA GLY A 138 -12.87 8.22 -11.98
C GLY A 138 -13.88 7.85 -13.07
N GLU A 139 -14.65 8.84 -13.50
CA GLU A 139 -15.52 8.76 -14.68
C GLU A 139 -14.70 8.84 -15.97
#